data_AF-A0A063ZG14-F1
#
_entry.id   AF-A0A063ZG14-F1
#
_cell.length_a   1.000
_cell.length_b   1.000
_cell.length_c   1.000
_cell.angle_alpha   90.00
_cell.angle_beta   90.00
_cell.angle_gamma   90.00
#
_symmetry.space_group_name_H-M   'P 1'
#
loop_
_entity.id
_entity.type
_entity.pdbx_description
1 polymer ?
#
loop_
_entity_poly.entity_id
_entity_poly.type
_entity_poly.pdbx_seq_one_letter_code
_entity_poly.pdbx_strand_id
1 'polypeptide(L)' 'MESLSVTKLIMLWFVVLVFLRTGIGGDNPVIMASGFLAVVLFYAIPLTLVVYGISMLLDL' A
#
# COMPACT_ATOMS: atom_id res chain seq x y z
N MET A 1 -17.05 2.99 11.41
CA MET A 1 -16.42 1.72 10.97
C MET A 1 -15.40 1.97 9.84
N GLU A 2 -15.63 2.95 8.96
CA GLU A 2 -14.73 3.32 7.85
C GLU A 2 -13.38 3.94 8.26
N SER A 3 -13.35 4.78 9.30
CA SER A 3 -12.10 5.40 9.79
C SER A 3 -11.05 4.37 10.23
N LEU A 4 -11.52 3.23 10.76
CA LEU A 4 -10.68 2.10 11.14
C LEU A 4 -10.10 1.39 9.90
N SER A 5 -10.84 1.35 8.79
CA SER A 5 -10.39 0.78 7.51
C SER A 5 -9.37 1.67 6.81
N VAL A 6 -9.58 2.99 6.77
CA VAL A 6 -8.61 3.94 6.20
C VAL A 6 -7.29 3.92 6.96
N THR A 7 -7.36 3.91 8.31
CA THR A 7 -6.16 3.81 9.16
C THR A 7 -5.37 2.54 8.87
N LYS A 8 -6.04 1.40 8.67
CA LYS A 8 -5.40 0.13 8.31
C LYS A 8 -4.72 0.19 6.94
N LEU A 9 -5.33 0.82 5.95
CA LEU A 9 -4.73 1.01 4.63
C LEU A 9 -3.48 1.88 4.70
N ILE A 10 -3.51 2.95 5.49
CA ILE A 10 -2.34 3.82 5.74
C ILE A 10 -1.22 3.04 6.43
N MET A 11 -1.55 2.24 7.46
CA MET A 11 -0.56 1.37 8.12
C MET A 11 0.03 0.34 7.18
N LEU A 12 -0.80 -0.29 6.33
CA LEU A 12 -0.32 -1.23 5.31
C LEU A 12 0.62 -0.54 4.32
N TRP A 13 0.27 0.66 3.86
CA TRP A 13 1.13 1.44 2.98
C TRP A 13 2.48 1.78 3.64
N PHE A 14 2.46 2.15 4.93
CA PHE A 14 3.68 2.36 5.69
C PHE A 14 4.57 1.10 5.77
N VAL A 15 3.98 -0.06 6.04
CA VAL A 15 4.72 -1.35 6.06
C VAL A 15 5.32 -1.65 4.68
N VAL A 16 4.58 -1.39 3.60
CA VAL A 16 5.08 -1.55 2.23
C VAL A 16 6.28 -0.64 1.96
N LEU A 17 6.22 0.63 2.36
CA LEU A 17 7.35 1.57 2.23
C LEU A 17 8.59 1.09 2.97
N VAL A 18 8.42 0.63 4.21
CA VAL A 18 9.53 0.09 5.02
C VAL A 18 10.11 -1.14 4.34
N PHE A 19 9.27 -2.08 3.90
CA PHE A 19 9.72 -3.29 3.21
C PHE A 19 10.47 -2.97 1.91
N LEU A 20 9.96 -2.04 1.08
CA LEU A 20 10.65 -1.64 -0.15
C LEU A 20 12.01 -0.98 0.14
N ARG A 21 12.14 -0.30 1.29
CA ARG A 21 13.40 0.36 1.68
C ARG A 21 14.44 -0.60 2.26
N THR A 22 14.01 -1.61 3.01
CA THR A 22 14.91 -2.45 3.81
C THR A 22 15.03 -3.88 3.31
N GLY A 23 14.04 -4.38 2.57
CA GLY A 23 13.94 -5.78 2.17
C GLY A 23 14.35 -6.06 0.72
N ILE A 24 14.44 -5.05 -0.14
CA ILE A 24 14.81 -5.26 -1.55
C ILE A 24 16.32 -5.39 -1.69
N GLY A 25 16.77 -6.51 -2.29
CA GLY A 25 18.19 -6.76 -2.58
C GLY A 25 18.70 -8.15 -2.18
N GLY A 26 17.86 -9.00 -1.60
CA GLY A 26 18.22 -10.40 -1.31
C GLY A 26 17.93 -11.37 -2.46
N ASP A 27 18.79 -12.38 -2.62
CA ASP A 27 18.67 -13.43 -3.67
C ASP A 27 17.61 -14.51 -3.38
N ASN A 28 16.85 -14.37 -2.28
CA ASN A 28 15.82 -15.33 -1.93
C ASN A 28 14.59 -15.17 -2.85
N PRO A 29 14.11 -16.24 -3.54
CA PRO A 29 12.94 -16.17 -4.42
C PRO A 29 11.68 -15.60 -3.75
N VAL A 30 11.49 -15.88 -2.46
CA VAL A 30 10.35 -15.34 -1.68
C VAL A 30 10.47 -13.83 -1.51
N ILE A 31 11.68 -13.33 -1.28
CA ILE A 31 11.95 -11.89 -1.17
C ILE A 31 11.74 -11.19 -2.52
N MET A 32 12.15 -11.82 -3.63
CA MET A 32 11.85 -11.30 -4.97
C MET A 32 10.35 -11.20 -5.24
N ALA A 33 9.59 -12.27 -5.00
CA ALA A 33 8.14 -12.30 -5.25
C ALA A 33 7.39 -11.28 -4.36
N SER A 34 7.76 -11.18 -3.09
CA SER A 34 7.22 -10.16 -2.19
C SER A 34 7.62 -8.74 -2.58
N GLY A 35 8.81 -8.56 -3.17
CA GLY A 35 9.26 -7.32 -3.81
C GLY A 35 8.29 -6.84 -4.89
N PHE A 36 7.93 -7.71 -5.84
CA PHE A 36 6.96 -7.40 -6.88
C PHE A 36 5.59 -7.01 -6.30
N LEU A 37 5.08 -7.79 -5.35
CA LEU A 37 3.81 -7.48 -4.68
C LEU A 37 3.86 -6.13 -3.97
N ALA A 38 4.96 -5.82 -3.29
CA ALA A 38 5.14 -4.56 -2.57
C ALA A 38 5.16 -3.36 -3.53
N VAL A 39 5.76 -3.49 -4.72
CA VAL A 39 5.70 -2.42 -5.74
C VAL A 39 4.27 -2.19 -6.21
N VAL A 40 3.49 -3.25 -6.43
CA VAL A 40 2.07 -3.12 -6.80
C VAL A 40 1.29 -2.41 -5.69
N LEU A 41 1.46 -2.82 -4.43
CA LEU A 41 0.78 -2.21 -3.29
C LEU A 41 1.20 -0.76 -3.05
N PHE A 42 2.45 -0.41 -3.33
CA PHE A 42 2.96 0.96 -3.19
C PHE A 42 2.17 1.95 -4.05
N TYR A 43 1.71 1.54 -5.24
CA TYR A 43 0.85 2.36 -6.10
C TYR A 43 -0.65 2.14 -5.85
N ALA A 44 -1.08 0.90 -5.63
CA ALA A 44 -2.49 0.57 -5.51
C ALA A 44 -3.16 1.18 -4.27
N ILE A 45 -2.46 1.18 -3.12
CA ILE A 45 -3.00 1.71 -1.86
C ILE A 45 -3.25 3.23 -1.93
N PRO A 46 -2.26 4.08 -2.29
CA PRO A 46 -2.50 5.52 -2.37
C PRO A 46 -3.51 5.87 -3.45
N LEU A 47 -3.53 5.15 -4.58
CA LEU A 47 -4.57 5.34 -5.60
C LEU A 47 -5.97 5.08 -5.02
N THR A 48 -6.13 4.00 -4.24
CA THR A 48 -7.40 3.67 -3.58
C THR A 48 -7.81 4.77 -2.59
N LEU A 49 -6.86 5.29 -1.80
CA LEU A 49 -7.12 6.39 -0.86
C LEU A 49 -7.53 7.68 -1.58
N VAL A 50 -6.89 7.99 -2.71
CA VAL A 50 -7.23 9.15 -3.54
C VAL A 50 -8.62 9.00 -4.15
N VAL A 51 -8.93 7.86 -4.76
CA VAL A 51 -10.25 7.58 -5.33
C VAL A 51 -11.33 7.68 -4.25
N TYR A 52 -11.11 7.06 -3.09
CA TYR A 52 -12.03 7.14 -1.96
C TYR A 52 -12.24 8.58 -1.48
N GLY A 53 -11.15 9.35 -1.34
CA GLY A 53 -11.24 10.76 -0.93
C GLY A 53 -11.96 11.64 -1.95
N ILE A 54 -11.78 11.37 -3.24
CA ILE A 54 -12.49 12.08 -4.32
C ILE A 54 -13.97 11.71 -4.34
N SER A 55 -14.32 10.42 -4.24
CA SER A 55 -15.72 9.98 -4.16
C SER A 55 -16.44 10.63 -2.97
N MET A 56 -15.78 10.68 -1.81
CA MET A 56 -16.32 11.37 -0.64
C MET A 56 -16.47 12.88 -0.86
N LEU A 57 -15.55 13.52 -1.58
CA LEU A 57 -15.63 14.95 -1.87
C LEU A 57 -16.73 15.29 -2.90
N LEU A 58 -16.99 14.37 -3.83
CA LEU A 58 -17.98 14.53 -4.90
C LEU A 58 -19.38 14.02 -4.54
N ASP A 59 -19.58 13.49 -3.31
CA ASP A 59 -20.81 12.81 -2.86
C ASP A 59 -21.29 11.74 -3.87
N LEU A 60 -20.34 11.00 -4.46
CA LEU A 60 -20.54 10.06 -5.55
C LEU A 60 -20.59 8.60 -5.07
#